data_AF-A0A2N4YUB5-F1
#
_entry.id   AF-A0A2N4YUB5-F1
#
_cell.length_a   1.000
_cell.length_b   1.000
_cell.length_c   1.000
_cell.angle_alpha   90.00
_cell.angle_beta   90.00
_cell.angle_gamma   90.00
#
_symmetry.space_group_name_H-M   'P 1'
#
loop_
_entity.id
_entity.type
_entity.pdbx_description
1 polymer ?
#
loop_
_entity_poly.entity_id
_entity_poly.type
_entity_poly.pdbx_seq_one_letter_code
_entity_poly.pdbx_strand_id
1 'polypeptide(L)'
;MTNNADIKKRNFLTQNEIESLLKAADTGLYAARNYCLTLLCFIHGLRASEICRLRISDIDLAARCVYIHRLKKGFSTTHPLLEKEIHALKRWLAIRSSWPQAASEWLFLSRKGNPLSRQQFYQIIASSGDLAGLPLEIHPHMLRHSCGFALANMGIDTRLIQDYLGHRNIRHT
;
A
#
# COMPACT_ATOMS: atom_id res chain seq x y z
N MET A 1 -24.91 15.96 4.69
CA MET A 1 -25.44 14.63 4.29
C MET A 1 -24.86 14.33 2.92
N THR A 2 -23.84 13.49 2.85
CA THR A 2 -23.17 13.15 1.58
C THR A 2 -24.08 12.23 0.78
N ASN A 3 -24.41 12.60 -0.45
CA ASN A 3 -25.37 11.89 -1.29
C ASN A 3 -24.82 10.50 -1.68
N ASN A 4 -25.64 9.45 -1.65
CA ASN A 4 -25.20 8.08 -1.99
C ASN A 4 -24.64 7.95 -3.42
N ALA A 5 -25.06 8.83 -4.33
CA ALA A 5 -24.53 8.91 -5.69
C ALA A 5 -23.09 9.45 -5.77
N ASP A 6 -22.70 10.34 -4.86
CA ASP A 6 -21.35 10.92 -4.80
C ASP A 6 -20.34 9.94 -4.20
N ILE A 7 -20.80 9.09 -3.27
CA ILE A 7 -20.01 7.98 -2.72
C ILE A 7 -19.58 7.06 -3.87
N LYS A 8 -20.52 6.59 -4.71
CA LYS A 8 -20.23 5.68 -5.84
C LYS A 8 -19.21 6.19 -6.88
N LYS A 9 -18.91 7.49 -6.93
CA LYS A 9 -17.92 8.09 -7.87
C LYS A 9 -16.56 8.39 -7.22
N ARG A 10 -16.42 8.24 -5.91
CA ARG A 10 -15.19 8.62 -5.20
C ARG A 10 -14.10 7.56 -5.39
N ASN A 11 -12.98 7.96 -5.97
CA ASN A 11 -11.84 7.08 -6.25
C ASN A 11 -10.78 7.05 -5.13
N PHE A 12 -11.11 7.51 -3.92
CA PHE A 12 -10.24 7.52 -2.74
C PHE A 12 -11.02 7.16 -1.47
N LEU A 13 -10.28 6.87 -0.41
CA LEU A 13 -10.76 6.57 0.94
C LEU A 13 -10.36 7.68 1.89
N THR A 14 -11.27 7.99 2.80
CA THR A 14 -11.00 8.89 3.94
C THR A 14 -10.10 8.19 4.96
N GLN A 15 -9.54 8.96 5.89
CA GLN A 15 -8.69 8.44 6.96
C GLN A 15 -9.38 7.30 7.74
N ASN A 16 -10.64 7.50 8.13
CA ASN A 16 -11.40 6.49 8.87
C ASN A 16 -11.62 5.20 8.05
N GLU A 17 -11.85 5.32 6.74
CA GLU A 17 -12.03 4.15 5.86
C GLU A 17 -10.72 3.41 5.63
N ILE A 18 -9.59 4.12 5.53
CA ILE A 18 -8.26 3.51 5.49
C ILE A 18 -7.99 2.76 6.80
N GLU A 19 -8.35 3.32 7.95
CA GLU A 19 -8.20 2.64 9.23
C GLU A 19 -9.07 1.39 9.36
N SER A 20 -10.33 1.46 8.90
CA SER A 20 -11.22 0.28 8.84
C SER A 20 -10.68 -0.79 7.89
N LEU A 21 -10.19 -0.39 6.71
CA LEU A 21 -9.58 -1.31 5.76
C LEU A 21 -8.32 -1.99 6.32
N LEU A 22 -7.47 -1.22 7.00
CA LEU A 22 -6.27 -1.76 7.67
C LEU A 22 -6.65 -2.75 8.79
N LYS A 23 -7.64 -2.42 9.62
CA LYS A 23 -8.14 -3.33 10.65
C LYS A 23 -8.66 -4.64 10.03
N ALA A 24 -9.44 -4.56 8.96
CA ALA A 24 -9.93 -5.73 8.25
C ALA A 24 -8.80 -6.55 7.60
N ALA A 25 -7.79 -5.89 7.01
CA ALA A 25 -6.61 -6.53 6.46
C ALA A 25 -5.74 -7.25 7.52
N ASP A 26 -5.86 -6.86 8.80
CA ASP A 26 -5.17 -7.48 9.94
C ASP A 26 -5.94 -8.66 10.55
N THR A 27 -6.72 -9.38 9.74
CA THR A 27 -7.49 -10.55 10.19
C THR A 27 -7.17 -11.80 9.36
N GLY A 28 -7.44 -12.97 9.94
CA GLY A 28 -7.25 -14.26 9.30
C GLY A 28 -5.79 -14.71 9.17
N LEU A 29 -5.57 -15.77 8.40
CA LEU A 29 -4.29 -16.47 8.33
C LEU A 29 -3.13 -15.63 7.78
N TYR A 30 -3.42 -14.65 6.92
CA TYR A 30 -2.41 -13.81 6.27
C TYR A 30 -2.39 -12.37 6.80
N ALA A 31 -2.97 -12.13 7.99
CA ALA A 31 -3.15 -10.82 8.61
C ALA A 31 -1.90 -9.94 8.55
N ALA A 32 -0.77 -10.44 9.09
CA ALA A 32 0.48 -9.67 9.13
C ALA A 32 0.98 -9.23 7.74
N ARG A 33 0.90 -10.13 6.75
CA ARG A 33 1.28 -9.83 5.36
C ARG A 33 0.34 -8.77 4.77
N ASN A 34 -0.96 -9.01 4.87
CA ASN A 34 -1.99 -8.18 4.23
C ASN A 34 -2.01 -6.78 4.84
N TYR A 35 -1.93 -6.68 6.17
CA TYR A 35 -1.80 -5.40 6.87
C TYR A 35 -0.56 -4.63 6.43
N CYS A 36 0.62 -5.26 6.44
CA CYS A 36 1.87 -4.62 6.02
C CYS A 36 1.82 -4.17 4.55
N LEU A 37 1.31 -5.03 3.66
CA LEU A 37 1.16 -4.76 2.23
C LEU A 37 0.25 -3.54 1.98
N THR A 38 -0.92 -3.52 2.62
CA THR A 38 -1.90 -2.42 2.49
C THR A 38 -1.36 -1.13 3.06
N LEU A 39 -0.70 -1.19 4.24
CA LEU A 39 -0.13 -0.02 4.90
C LEU A 39 0.95 0.65 4.04
N LEU A 40 1.96 -0.09 3.59
CA LEU A 40 3.03 0.46 2.75
C LEU A 40 2.49 0.99 1.42
N CYS A 41 1.50 0.30 0.83
CA CYS A 41 0.86 0.75 -0.41
C CYS A 41 0.20 2.12 -0.23
N PHE A 42 -0.52 2.31 0.89
CA PHE A 42 -1.15 3.58 1.22
C PHE A 42 -0.12 4.66 1.55
N ILE A 43 0.79 4.43 2.51
CA ILE A 43 1.70 5.49 2.98
C ILE A 43 2.60 6.00 1.85
N HIS A 44 3.18 5.09 1.06
CA HIS A 44 4.10 5.47 -0.03
C HIS A 44 3.40 5.64 -1.39
N GLY A 45 2.06 5.57 -1.41
CA GLY A 45 1.24 5.72 -2.60
C GLY A 45 1.67 4.80 -3.73
N LEU A 46 2.02 3.55 -3.46
CA LEU A 46 2.58 2.63 -4.46
C LEU A 46 1.53 2.18 -5.48
N ARG A 47 1.96 1.97 -6.73
CA ARG A 47 1.13 1.22 -7.68
C ARG A 47 1.13 -0.26 -7.30
N ALA A 48 0.07 -0.99 -7.64
CA ALA A 48 -0.01 -2.44 -7.41
C ALA A 48 1.21 -3.21 -7.93
N SER A 49 1.74 -2.85 -9.11
CA SER A 49 2.96 -3.43 -9.66
C SER A 49 4.24 -3.08 -8.91
N GLU A 50 4.29 -1.93 -8.24
CA GLU A 50 5.47 -1.47 -7.48
C GLU A 50 5.54 -2.21 -6.14
N ILE A 51 4.45 -2.23 -5.38
CA ILE A 51 4.39 -2.94 -4.10
C ILE A 51 4.61 -4.46 -4.27
N CYS A 52 4.06 -5.06 -5.32
CA CYS A 52 4.26 -6.50 -5.61
C CYS A 52 5.70 -6.84 -6.03
N ARG A 53 6.53 -5.84 -6.36
CA ARG A 53 7.93 -5.98 -6.76
C ARG A 53 8.91 -5.41 -5.73
N LEU A 54 8.42 -5.04 -4.54
CA LEU A 54 9.29 -4.54 -3.48
C LEU A 54 10.17 -5.69 -2.97
N ARG A 55 11.47 -5.45 -2.82
CA ARG A 55 12.45 -6.44 -2.36
C ARG A 55 12.76 -6.21 -0.88
N ILE A 56 13.25 -7.25 -0.22
CA ILE A 56 13.76 -7.12 1.16
C ILE A 56 14.92 -6.12 1.19
N SER A 57 15.81 -6.18 0.20
CA SER A 57 16.97 -5.29 0.07
C SER A 57 16.60 -3.81 -0.14
N ASP A 58 15.35 -3.51 -0.50
CA ASP A 58 14.88 -2.13 -0.63
C ASP A 58 14.55 -1.52 0.74
N ILE A 59 14.49 -2.32 1.81
CA ILE A 59 14.13 -1.91 3.17
C ILE A 59 15.40 -1.85 4.03
N ASP A 60 15.69 -0.69 4.57
CA ASP A 60 16.69 -0.52 5.62
C ASP A 60 15.97 -0.16 6.93
N LEU A 61 15.81 -1.14 7.82
CA LEU A 61 15.17 -0.93 9.11
C LEU A 61 16.05 -0.17 10.11
N ALA A 62 17.37 -0.18 9.93
CA ALA A 62 18.31 0.54 10.79
C ALA A 62 18.34 2.03 10.42
N ALA A 63 18.45 2.33 9.12
CA ALA A 63 18.33 3.69 8.59
C ALA A 63 16.87 4.18 8.49
N ARG A 64 15.90 3.29 8.74
CA ARG A 64 14.45 3.56 8.74
C ARG A 64 13.97 4.16 7.43
N CYS A 65 14.36 3.55 6.32
CA CYS A 65 13.99 4.02 5.00
C CYS A 65 13.67 2.85 4.05
N VAL A 66 12.97 3.17 2.98
CA VAL A 66 12.66 2.26 1.89
C VAL A 66 12.98 2.92 0.56
N TYR A 67 13.65 2.19 -0.32
CA TYR A 67 13.89 2.63 -1.68
C TYR A 67 12.71 2.25 -2.58
N ILE A 68 12.10 3.24 -3.23
CA ILE A 68 10.89 3.05 -4.03
C ILE A 68 11.25 3.05 -5.51
N HIS A 69 11.22 1.88 -6.14
CA HIS A 69 11.36 1.73 -7.58
C HIS A 69 10.07 2.15 -8.30
N ARG A 70 10.03 3.38 -8.83
CA ARG A 70 8.86 3.87 -9.57
C ARG A 70 8.84 3.31 -11.00
N LEU A 71 7.68 2.82 -11.41
CA LEU A 71 7.45 2.36 -12.78
C LEU A 71 6.98 3.50 -13.69
N LYS A 72 6.81 3.21 -14.98
CA LYS A 72 6.35 4.16 -16.01
C LYS A 72 7.18 5.45 -16.06
N LYS A 73 8.50 5.30 -15.93
CA LYS A 73 9.47 6.40 -15.90
C LYS A 73 9.30 7.37 -14.72
N GLY A 74 8.53 7.01 -13.68
CA GLY A 74 8.43 7.82 -12.47
C GLY A 74 9.78 7.98 -11.78
N PHE A 75 9.89 8.98 -10.92
CA PHE A 75 11.13 9.27 -10.20
C PHE A 75 11.29 8.31 -9.00
N SER A 76 12.21 7.36 -9.09
CA SER A 76 12.56 6.48 -7.97
C SER A 76 13.31 7.26 -6.90
N THR A 77 12.95 7.06 -5.64
CA THR A 77 13.56 7.78 -4.52
C THR A 77 13.39 7.01 -3.22
N THR A 78 14.16 7.41 -2.20
CA THR A 78 14.07 6.86 -0.85
C THR A 78 12.98 7.59 -0.06
N HIS A 79 12.08 6.83 0.56
CA HIS A 79 11.06 7.35 1.47
C HIS A 79 11.44 6.96 2.92
N PRO A 80 11.17 7.83 3.91
CA PRO A 80 11.30 7.46 5.31
C PRO A 80 10.21 6.46 5.70
N LEU A 81 10.54 5.53 6.59
CA LEU A 81 9.60 4.61 7.22
C LEU A 81 9.09 5.18 8.55
N LEU A 82 7.77 5.19 8.71
CA LEU A 82 7.10 5.55 9.95
C LEU A 82 7.18 4.39 10.96
N GLU A 83 7.03 4.71 12.25
CA GLU A 83 7.02 3.68 13.32
C GLU A 83 6.02 2.55 13.04
N LYS A 84 4.81 2.91 12.62
CA LYS A 84 3.74 1.95 12.31
C LYS A 84 4.14 0.98 11.19
N GLU A 85 4.90 1.46 10.20
CA GLU A 85 5.40 0.65 9.09
C GLU A 85 6.52 -0.28 9.53
N ILE A 86 7.44 0.21 10.37
CA ILE A 86 8.52 -0.60 10.96
C ILE A 86 7.94 -1.74 11.78
N HIS A 87 6.92 -1.49 12.60
CA HIS A 87 6.23 -2.53 13.37
C HIS A 87 5.55 -3.56 12.45
N ALA A 88 4.85 -3.09 11.41
CA ALA A 88 4.21 -3.97 10.44
C ALA A 88 5.22 -4.85 9.68
N LEU A 89 6.33 -4.24 9.23
CA LEU A 89 7.43 -4.91 8.55
C LEU A 89 8.07 -5.97 9.44
N LYS A 90 8.42 -5.64 10.69
CA LYS A 90 9.00 -6.60 11.64
C LYS A 90 8.06 -7.79 11.87
N ARG A 91 6.76 -7.52 12.10
CA ARG A 91 5.75 -8.57 12.30
C ARG A 91 5.64 -9.48 11.07
N TRP A 92 5.61 -8.89 9.87
CA TRP A 92 5.55 -9.67 8.63
C TRP A 92 6.84 -10.47 8.41
N LEU A 93 8.02 -9.87 8.53
CA LEU A 93 9.31 -10.53 8.31
C LEU A 93 9.54 -11.71 9.28
N ALA A 94 9.10 -11.57 10.53
CA ALA A 94 9.17 -12.65 11.51
C ALA A 94 8.34 -13.89 11.10
N ILE A 95 7.18 -13.69 10.47
CA ILE A 95 6.34 -14.78 9.95
C ILE A 95 6.87 -15.28 8.59
N ARG A 96 7.33 -14.36 7.73
CA ARG A 96 7.84 -14.66 6.40
C ARG A 96 9.04 -15.60 6.45
N SER A 97 9.85 -15.57 7.51
CA SER A 97 11.00 -16.46 7.68
C SER A 97 10.64 -17.96 7.66
N SER A 98 9.40 -18.32 8.03
CA SER A 98 8.89 -19.70 7.98
C SER A 98 8.06 -20.00 6.74
N TRP A 99 7.94 -19.06 5.79
CA TRP A 99 7.18 -19.28 4.57
C TRP A 99 7.92 -20.17 3.56
N PRO A 100 7.18 -20.87 2.69
CA PRO A 100 7.77 -21.50 1.52
C PRO A 100 8.58 -20.47 0.72
N GLN A 101 9.79 -20.84 0.30
CA GLN A 101 10.70 -19.96 -0.44
C GLN A 101 11.05 -18.66 0.32
N ALA A 102 11.20 -18.71 1.65
CA ALA A 102 11.64 -17.57 2.46
C ALA A 102 12.97 -16.94 1.99
N ALA A 103 13.83 -17.72 1.33
CA ALA A 103 15.08 -17.25 0.71
C ALA A 103 14.87 -16.33 -0.52
N SER A 104 13.63 -16.19 -1.01
CA SER A 104 13.31 -15.29 -2.12
C SER A 104 13.63 -13.83 -1.80
N GLU A 105 14.04 -13.05 -2.80
CA GLU A 105 14.33 -11.60 -2.67
C GLU A 105 13.06 -10.75 -2.42
N TRP A 106 11.88 -11.24 -2.81
CA TRP A 106 10.65 -10.45 -2.81
C TRP A 106 10.08 -10.30 -1.40
N LEU A 107 9.71 -9.07 -1.03
CA LEU A 107 9.18 -8.78 0.30
C LEU A 107 7.84 -9.48 0.55
N PHE A 108 6.94 -9.48 -0.43
CA PHE A 108 5.61 -10.06 -0.29
C PHE A 108 5.45 -11.33 -1.11
N LEU A 109 5.12 -12.41 -0.42
CA LEU A 109 4.95 -13.73 -1.01
C LEU A 109 3.46 -14.12 -1.03
N SER A 110 3.10 -14.99 -1.97
CA SER A 110 1.85 -15.75 -1.99
C SER A 110 1.98 -17.00 -1.12
N ARG A 111 0.86 -17.65 -0.77
CA ARG A 111 0.85 -18.86 0.08
C ARG A 111 1.82 -19.96 -0.41
N LYS A 112 2.06 -20.04 -1.72
CA LYS A 112 2.95 -21.03 -2.34
C LYS A 112 4.43 -20.61 -2.35
N GLY A 113 4.78 -19.45 -1.79
CA GLY A 113 6.13 -18.90 -1.79
C GLY A 113 6.50 -18.08 -3.03
N ASN A 114 5.66 -18.08 -4.08
CA ASN A 114 5.87 -17.24 -5.26
C ASN A 114 5.65 -15.75 -4.92
N PRO A 115 6.23 -14.81 -5.68
CA PRO A 115 5.96 -13.39 -5.52
C PRO A 115 4.47 -13.11 -5.60
N LEU A 116 3.97 -12.22 -4.73
CA LEU A 116 2.56 -11.86 -4.75
C LEU A 116 2.20 -11.19 -6.08
N SER A 117 1.17 -11.70 -6.77
CA SER A 117 0.75 -11.12 -8.05
C SER A 117 -0.13 -9.89 -7.85
N ARG A 118 -0.20 -9.03 -8.88
CA ARG A 118 -1.14 -7.90 -8.88
C ARG A 118 -2.57 -8.35 -8.67
N GLN A 119 -3.01 -9.41 -9.34
CA GLN A 119 -4.38 -9.92 -9.21
C GLN A 119 -4.67 -10.37 -7.79
N GLN A 120 -3.73 -11.05 -7.13
CA GLN A 120 -3.87 -11.43 -5.73
C GLN A 120 -3.94 -10.21 -4.82
N PHE A 121 -3.15 -9.17 -5.10
CA PHE A 121 -3.24 -7.93 -4.33
C PHE A 121 -4.59 -7.23 -4.51
N TYR A 122 -5.14 -7.18 -5.72
CA TYR A 122 -6.50 -6.69 -5.95
C TYR A 122 -7.54 -7.46 -5.14
N GLN A 123 -7.47 -8.79 -5.14
CA GLN A 123 -8.37 -9.63 -4.35
C GLN A 123 -8.23 -9.37 -2.85
N ILE A 124 -7.01 -9.24 -2.33
CA ILE A 124 -6.77 -8.91 -0.92
C ILE A 124 -7.45 -7.59 -0.56
N ILE A 125 -7.25 -6.54 -1.36
CA ILE A 125 -7.84 -5.22 -1.09
C ILE A 125 -9.36 -5.23 -1.19
N ALA A 126 -9.92 -5.88 -2.21
CA ALA A 126 -11.37 -6.00 -2.37
C ALA A 126 -11.98 -6.74 -1.18
N SER A 127 -11.46 -7.92 -0.83
CA SER A 127 -11.97 -8.71 0.31
C SER A 127 -11.79 -8.00 1.66
N SER A 128 -10.70 -7.23 1.85
CA SER A 128 -10.56 -6.39 3.04
C SER A 128 -11.58 -5.25 3.06
N GLY A 129 -11.94 -4.69 1.90
CA GLY A 129 -12.99 -3.69 1.77
C GLY A 129 -14.36 -4.23 2.13
N ASP A 130 -14.70 -5.41 1.61
CA ASP A 130 -15.94 -6.13 1.92
C ASP A 130 -16.03 -6.44 3.42
N LEU A 131 -14.95 -6.96 4.01
CA LEU A 131 -14.90 -7.27 5.44
C LEU A 131 -14.98 -6.03 6.33
N ALA A 132 -14.45 -4.89 5.87
CA ALA A 132 -14.60 -3.60 6.54
C ALA A 132 -16.00 -2.98 6.39
N GLY A 133 -16.88 -3.58 5.59
CA GLY A 133 -18.23 -3.07 5.33
C GLY A 133 -18.22 -1.73 4.60
N LEU A 134 -17.20 -1.47 3.77
CA LEU A 134 -17.08 -0.21 3.06
C LEU A 134 -18.09 -0.15 1.90
N PRO A 135 -18.77 1.00 1.68
CA PRO A 135 -19.82 1.12 0.66
C PRO A 135 -19.29 1.22 -0.78
N LEU A 136 -17.99 0.99 -0.98
CA LEU A 136 -17.26 1.23 -2.23
C LEU A 136 -16.58 -0.06 -2.70
N GLU A 137 -16.46 -0.22 -4.00
CA GLU A 137 -15.64 -1.28 -4.58
C GLU A 137 -14.15 -0.93 -4.42
N ILE A 138 -13.53 -1.45 -3.36
CA ILE A 138 -12.17 -1.07 -3.00
C ILE A 138 -11.15 -1.78 -3.90
N HIS A 139 -10.22 -1.00 -4.47
CA HIS A 139 -9.12 -1.52 -5.27
C HIS A 139 -7.80 -0.76 -5.03
N PRO A 140 -6.62 -1.33 -5.35
CA PRO A 140 -5.32 -0.72 -5.03
C PRO A 140 -5.11 0.72 -5.50
N HIS A 141 -5.66 1.13 -6.66
CA HIS A 141 -5.55 2.52 -7.09
C HIS A 141 -6.20 3.51 -6.13
N MET A 142 -7.25 3.11 -5.39
CA MET A 142 -7.86 3.98 -4.38
C MET A 142 -6.89 4.28 -3.25
N LEU A 143 -6.06 3.32 -2.81
CA LEU A 143 -5.03 3.57 -1.79
C LEU A 143 -4.04 4.64 -2.22
N ARG A 144 -3.61 4.60 -3.48
CA ARG A 144 -2.73 5.62 -4.05
C ARG A 144 -3.39 7.00 -4.13
N HIS A 145 -4.65 7.08 -4.56
CA HIS A 145 -5.38 8.35 -4.54
C HIS A 145 -5.60 8.86 -3.10
N SER A 146 -5.85 7.95 -2.16
CA SER A 146 -6.01 8.26 -0.74
C SER A 146 -4.72 8.83 -0.15
N CYS A 147 -3.55 8.30 -0.55
CA CYS A 147 -2.24 8.86 -0.19
C CYS A 147 -2.13 10.33 -0.62
N GLY A 148 -2.39 10.61 -1.90
CA GLY A 148 -2.34 11.97 -2.43
C GLY A 148 -3.32 12.91 -1.73
N PHE A 149 -4.55 12.44 -1.48
CA PHE A 149 -5.56 13.21 -0.75
C PHE A 149 -5.17 13.47 0.71
N ALA A 150 -4.60 12.49 1.40
CA ALA A 150 -4.13 12.64 2.77
C ALA A 150 -2.99 13.66 2.86
N LEU A 151 -2.01 13.62 1.95
CA LEU A 151 -0.94 14.61 1.87
C LEU A 151 -1.48 16.01 1.56
N ALA A 152 -2.45 16.13 0.66
CA ALA A 152 -3.07 17.41 0.34
C ALA A 152 -3.82 18.00 1.56
N ASN A 153 -4.51 17.17 2.33
CA ASN A 153 -5.18 17.61 3.57
C ASN A 153 -4.19 18.03 4.66
N MET A 154 -2.94 17.56 4.62
CA MET A 154 -1.86 18.05 5.48
C MET A 154 -1.27 19.38 4.99
N GLY A 155 -1.79 19.96 3.90
CA GLY A 155 -1.32 21.22 3.33
C GLY A 155 -0.03 21.08 2.50
N ILE A 156 0.36 19.87 2.12
CA ILE A 156 1.54 19.66 1.28
C ILE A 156 1.26 20.19 -0.13
N ASP A 157 2.22 20.92 -0.67
CA ASP A 157 2.11 21.47 -2.02
C ASP A 157 1.91 20.36 -3.08
N THR A 158 1.06 20.64 -4.05
CA THR A 158 0.68 19.69 -5.10
C THR A 158 1.86 19.14 -5.88
N ARG A 159 2.92 19.94 -6.10
CA ARG A 159 4.12 19.49 -6.81
C ARG A 159 4.92 18.50 -5.98
N LEU A 160 5.05 18.75 -4.67
CA LEU A 160 5.70 17.81 -3.75
C LEU A 160 4.92 16.50 -3.64
N ILE A 161 3.57 16.54 -3.66
CA ILE A 161 2.74 15.34 -3.71
C ILE A 161 2.98 14.56 -5.01
N GLN A 162 3.06 15.25 -6.16
CA GLN A 162 3.35 14.63 -7.44
C GLN A 162 4.73 13.96 -7.44
N ASP A 163 5.74 14.63 -6.94
CA ASP A 163 7.10 14.09 -6.80
C ASP A 163 7.11 12.88 -5.86
N TYR A 164 6.44 12.97 -4.70
CA TYR A 164 6.28 11.86 -3.75
C TYR A 164 5.63 10.64 -4.40
N LEU A 165 4.57 10.84 -5.20
CA LEU A 165 3.90 9.77 -5.93
C LEU A 165 4.69 9.30 -7.17
N GLY A 166 5.75 10.00 -7.57
CA GLY A 166 6.56 9.69 -8.74
C GLY A 166 5.86 10.01 -10.06
N HIS A 167 5.06 11.08 -10.12
CA HIS A 167 4.45 11.58 -11.35
C HIS A 167 5.45 12.45 -12.12
N ARG A 168 5.67 12.10 -13.40
CA ARG A 168 6.51 12.90 -14.31
C ARG A 168 5.73 13.93 -15.12
N ASN A 169 4.42 13.76 -15.26
CA ASN A 169 3.56 14.60 -16.09
C ASN A 169 2.25 14.88 -15.37
N ILE A 170 1.87 16.16 -15.35
CA ILE A 170 0.72 16.73 -14.62
C ILE A 170 -0.63 16.14 -15.09
N ARG A 171 -0.70 15.61 -16.32
CA ARG A 171 -1.93 15.07 -16.91
C ARG A 171 -2.35 13.67 -16.43
N HIS A 172 -1.55 13.01 -15.60
CA HIS A 172 -1.86 11.69 -15.04
C HIS A 172 -1.90 11.74 -13.51
N THR A 173 -2.88 12.46 -12.97
CA THR A 173 -3.32 12.38 -11.57
C THR A 173 -4.69 11.76 -11.50
#